data_AF-A0A554G0A8-F1
#
_entry.id   AF-A0A554G0A8-F1
#
_cell.length_a   1.000
_cell.length_b   1.000
_cell.length_c   1.000
_cell.angle_alpha   90.00
_cell.angle_beta   90.00
_cell.angle_gamma   90.00
#
_symmetry.space_group_name_H-M   'P 1'
#
loop_
_entity.id
_entity.type
_entity.pdbx_description
1 polymer ?
#
loop_
_entity_poly.entity_id
_entity_poly.type
_entity_poly.pdbx_seq_one_letter_code
_entity_poly.pdbx_strand_id
1 'polypeptide(L)'
;MRWNKTLAVGAALVLSTACGGVDDQEAAESLPDFAGTSLEINADAPAQDGAALVAQDLMQVEASLDGQGAVMLEGARMQVKALNDALRQALVPIAELVKRSANAQPGDVLVYGPADRANATFKLSVRKGVGQRYQWKLEARPLGSTDDTAYKLVAAGALKRNGDAHRGRGTLAISLDNLKAVAPSFAGQGKMMMSFAHFGQGSKSLAYRLSNFTPDTSAHPAVTGAFVGHKLQATGVTRVRVLGPYNLPGTATSAKETVLSSVRHIPGTGGRVDILAWGGDIAANTAYVGTACWNAQEKELFRVLFRCSDSSRPASCTEVEGSRVGTAQDCPAVELRGDVAPPTGAGDDLSPEPGNPGAPDDAPTDVTAEF
;
A
#
# COMPACT_ATOMS: atom_id res chain seq x y z
N MET A 1 -34.50 -31.11 -9.78
CA MET A 1 -34.45 -30.27 -11.00
C MET A 1 -34.93 -28.86 -10.66
N ARG A 2 -34.02 -27.88 -10.70
CA ARG A 2 -34.24 -26.51 -11.20
C ARG A 2 -32.94 -25.73 -10.97
N TRP A 3 -32.20 -25.58 -12.06
CA TRP A 3 -31.09 -24.63 -12.22
C TRP A 3 -31.57 -23.20 -12.01
N ASN A 4 -30.70 -22.32 -11.50
CA ASN A 4 -30.70 -20.93 -11.91
C ASN A 4 -29.28 -20.32 -11.84
N LYS A 5 -28.65 -20.35 -13.03
CA LYS A 5 -27.88 -19.29 -13.71
C LYS A 5 -27.09 -18.30 -12.84
N THR A 6 -25.79 -18.58 -12.75
CA THR A 6 -24.72 -17.60 -12.52
C THR A 6 -24.66 -16.61 -13.68
N LEU A 7 -24.84 -15.32 -13.41
CA LEU A 7 -24.54 -14.23 -14.35
C LEU A 7 -23.03 -13.93 -14.23
N ALA A 8 -22.26 -14.43 -15.19
CA ALA A 8 -20.89 -13.98 -15.42
C ALA A 8 -20.94 -12.64 -16.14
N VAL A 9 -20.59 -11.55 -15.45
CA VAL A 9 -20.33 -10.25 -16.09
C VAL A 9 -18.88 -10.25 -16.53
N GLY A 10 -18.64 -10.76 -17.74
CA GLY A 10 -17.39 -10.55 -18.46
C GLY A 10 -17.44 -9.17 -19.13
N ALA A 11 -16.70 -8.19 -18.59
CA ALA A 11 -16.48 -6.93 -19.28
C ALA A 11 -15.50 -7.17 -20.43
N ALA A 12 -16.01 -7.54 -21.60
CA ALA A 12 -15.24 -7.53 -22.84
C ALA A 12 -15.14 -6.10 -23.34
N LEU A 13 -13.99 -5.45 -23.12
CA LEU A 13 -13.63 -4.22 -23.82
C LEU A 13 -13.34 -4.58 -25.28
N VAL A 14 -14.33 -4.39 -26.16
CA VAL A 14 -14.11 -4.42 -27.60
C VAL A 14 -13.54 -3.06 -28.00
N LEU A 15 -12.20 -2.94 -28.02
CA LEU A 15 -11.54 -1.80 -28.63
C LEU A 15 -11.61 -1.96 -30.16
N SER A 16 -12.31 -1.04 -30.81
CA SER A 16 -12.42 -0.99 -32.26
C SER A 16 -11.04 -0.74 -32.89
N THR A 17 -10.54 -1.74 -33.59
CA THR A 17 -9.39 -1.66 -34.49
C THR A 17 -9.72 -0.75 -35.67
N ALA A 18 -9.44 0.54 -35.54
CA ALA A 18 -9.39 1.47 -36.66
C ALA A 18 -8.00 2.13 -36.67
N CYS A 19 -7.25 1.87 -37.74
CA CYS A 19 -5.89 2.36 -38.05
C CYS A 19 -4.73 1.65 -37.34
N GLY A 20 -4.34 0.47 -37.81
CA GLY A 20 -2.96 -0.05 -37.73
C GLY A 20 -2.31 -0.21 -36.35
N GLY A 21 -3.11 -0.22 -35.27
CA GLY A 21 -2.61 -0.34 -33.90
C GLY A 21 -1.92 -1.67 -33.65
N VAL A 22 -0.84 -1.63 -32.88
CA VAL A 22 -0.18 -2.82 -32.34
C VAL A 22 -1.12 -3.46 -31.31
N ASP A 23 -1.29 -4.78 -31.35
CA ASP A 23 -1.97 -5.50 -30.26
C ASP A 23 -1.08 -5.44 -29.01
N ASP A 24 -1.51 -4.63 -28.06
CA ASP A 24 -0.75 -4.27 -26.87
C ASP A 24 -1.48 -4.65 -25.56
N GLN A 25 -2.59 -5.38 -25.67
CA GLN A 25 -3.44 -5.73 -24.54
C GLN A 25 -2.67 -6.51 -23.48
N GLU A 26 -1.86 -7.49 -23.89
CA GLU A 26 -1.07 -8.28 -22.94
C GLU A 26 -0.07 -7.43 -22.15
N ALA A 27 0.48 -6.38 -22.78
CA ALA A 27 1.38 -5.44 -22.13
C ALA A 27 0.63 -4.50 -21.19
N ALA A 28 -0.54 -4.00 -21.58
CA ALA A 28 -1.40 -3.20 -20.70
C ALA A 28 -1.84 -4.01 -19.44
N GLU A 29 -2.24 -5.26 -19.64
CA GLU A 29 -2.57 -6.21 -18.57
C GLU A 29 -1.36 -6.63 -17.72
N SER A 30 -0.13 -6.35 -18.18
CA SER A 30 1.09 -6.68 -17.43
C SER A 30 1.52 -5.59 -16.44
N LEU A 31 0.83 -4.46 -16.44
CA LEU A 31 1.13 -3.35 -15.54
C LEU A 31 0.43 -3.56 -14.19
N PRO A 32 1.01 -3.06 -13.09
CA PRO A 32 0.35 -3.10 -11.79
C PRO A 32 -0.91 -2.23 -11.79
N ASP A 33 -1.95 -2.69 -11.11
CA ASP A 33 -3.16 -1.91 -10.81
C ASP A 33 -3.26 -1.64 -9.31
N PHE A 34 -4.13 -0.70 -8.93
CA PHE A 34 -4.31 -0.32 -7.53
C PHE A 34 -4.84 -1.50 -6.69
N ALA A 35 -5.77 -2.30 -7.21
CA ALA A 35 -6.36 -3.41 -6.46
C ALA A 35 -5.34 -4.51 -6.11
N GLY A 36 -4.41 -4.80 -7.02
CA GLY A 36 -3.35 -5.78 -6.78
C GLY A 36 -2.25 -5.28 -5.85
N THR A 37 -2.11 -3.96 -5.72
CA THR A 37 -0.97 -3.33 -5.05
C THR A 37 -1.35 -2.46 -3.86
N SER A 38 -2.58 -2.47 -3.35
CA SER A 38 -3.01 -1.69 -2.19
C SER A 38 -3.05 -2.51 -0.88
N LEU A 39 -2.80 -1.86 0.27
CA LEU A 39 -3.05 -2.42 1.60
C LEU A 39 -4.46 -2.08 2.09
N GLU A 40 -5.10 -2.97 2.83
CA GLU A 40 -6.53 -2.84 3.19
C GLU A 40 -6.75 -3.09 4.69
N ILE A 41 -7.14 -2.07 5.45
CA ILE A 41 -7.39 -2.18 6.91
C ILE A 41 -8.71 -1.54 7.37
N ASN A 42 -9.68 -1.38 6.45
CA ASN A 42 -10.97 -0.73 6.70
C ASN A 42 -12.13 -1.73 6.62
N ALA A 43 -13.18 -1.48 7.43
CA ALA A 43 -14.37 -2.34 7.53
C ALA A 43 -15.29 -2.28 6.27
N ASP A 44 -15.31 -1.15 5.56
CA ASP A 44 -16.26 -0.87 4.46
C ASP A 44 -15.69 -1.04 3.04
N ALA A 45 -14.63 -1.82 2.85
CA ALA A 45 -14.15 -2.16 1.52
C ALA A 45 -14.54 -3.58 1.02
N PRO A 46 -15.80 -4.07 1.14
CA PRO A 46 -16.23 -5.18 0.31
C PRO A 46 -16.83 -4.66 -1.02
N ALA A 47 -16.22 -5.07 -2.14
CA ALA A 47 -16.81 -5.14 -3.50
C ALA A 47 -16.47 -4.09 -4.58
N GLN A 48 -15.38 -3.31 -4.49
CA GLN A 48 -14.87 -2.54 -5.65
C GLN A 48 -13.40 -2.78 -6.02
N ASP A 49 -12.78 -3.84 -5.50
CA ASP A 49 -11.45 -4.25 -5.90
C ASP A 49 -11.47 -4.84 -7.32
N GLY A 50 -11.03 -4.05 -8.31
CA GLY A 50 -10.32 -4.60 -9.47
C GLY A 50 -10.74 -4.17 -10.87
N ALA A 51 -11.76 -3.33 -11.08
CA ALA A 51 -12.14 -2.97 -12.46
C ALA A 51 -12.70 -1.56 -12.70
N ALA A 52 -13.02 -0.75 -11.67
CA ALA A 52 -13.84 0.45 -11.85
C ALA A 52 -13.32 1.75 -11.19
N LEU A 53 -12.02 1.87 -10.88
CA LEU A 53 -11.49 3.09 -10.26
C LEU A 53 -10.78 4.00 -11.26
N VAL A 54 -11.56 4.51 -12.21
CA VAL A 54 -11.29 5.81 -12.84
C VAL A 54 -12.48 6.71 -12.52
N ALA A 55 -12.29 7.61 -11.55
CA ALA A 55 -12.97 8.90 -11.41
C ALA A 55 -14.25 9.08 -10.56
N GLN A 56 -14.88 8.11 -9.87
CA GLN A 56 -16.16 8.43 -9.17
C GLN A 56 -16.35 8.08 -7.69
N ASP A 57 -15.56 7.22 -7.05
CA ASP A 57 -15.77 6.87 -5.62
C ASP A 57 -14.75 7.50 -4.65
N LEU A 58 -14.42 8.77 -4.87
CA LEU A 58 -13.53 9.53 -4.00
C LEU A 58 -14.16 9.81 -2.63
N MET A 59 -15.45 10.18 -2.55
CA MET A 59 -16.05 10.67 -1.30
C MET A 59 -16.58 9.60 -0.33
N GLN A 60 -16.87 8.37 -0.79
CA GLN A 60 -17.57 7.39 0.05
C GLN A 60 -16.62 6.57 0.95
N VAL A 61 -15.37 6.36 0.54
CA VAL A 61 -14.34 5.73 1.39
C VAL A 61 -13.72 6.76 2.36
N GLU A 62 -13.82 8.05 2.04
CA GLU A 62 -13.33 9.17 2.86
C GLU A 62 -14.15 9.36 4.16
N ALA A 63 -15.42 8.95 4.19
CA ALA A 63 -16.33 9.23 5.31
C ALA A 63 -16.28 8.23 6.48
N SER A 64 -15.58 7.09 6.37
CA SER A 64 -15.56 6.06 7.43
C SER A 64 -14.40 6.16 8.42
N LEU A 65 -13.55 7.19 8.32
CA LEU A 65 -12.36 7.36 9.17
C LEU A 65 -12.49 8.47 10.21
N ASP A 66 -13.68 9.08 10.37
CA ASP A 66 -13.95 10.13 11.36
C ASP A 66 -13.99 9.56 12.79
N GLY A 67 -12.80 9.45 13.41
CA GLY A 67 -12.56 9.74 14.83
C GLY A 67 -13.25 8.91 15.92
N GLN A 68 -14.04 7.89 15.62
CA GLN A 68 -14.67 7.03 16.64
C GLN A 68 -14.05 5.63 16.78
N GLY A 69 -13.04 5.31 15.98
CA GLY A 69 -12.35 4.01 15.99
C GLY A 69 -11.37 3.84 17.15
N ALA A 70 -10.85 2.61 17.33
CA ALA A 70 -9.85 2.31 18.35
C ALA A 70 -8.63 3.25 18.25
N VAL A 71 -8.27 3.89 19.37
CA VAL A 71 -7.30 5.00 19.38
C VAL A 71 -5.94 4.60 18.81
N MET A 72 -5.48 3.38 19.12
CA MET A 72 -4.19 2.88 18.66
C MET A 72 -4.17 2.46 17.17
N LEU A 73 -5.34 2.39 16.53
CA LEU A 73 -5.48 2.02 15.11
C LEU A 73 -5.36 3.24 14.18
N GLU A 74 -5.69 4.43 14.69
CA GLU A 74 -5.73 5.66 13.90
C GLU A 74 -4.39 5.94 13.19
N GLY A 75 -3.27 5.81 13.91
CA GLY A 75 -1.94 5.99 13.33
C GLY A 75 -1.69 5.07 12.13
N ALA A 76 -1.95 3.77 12.27
CA ALA A 76 -1.78 2.81 11.18
C ALA A 76 -2.70 3.11 9.98
N ARG A 77 -3.95 3.53 10.23
CA ARG A 77 -4.91 3.93 9.19
C ARG A 77 -4.44 5.14 8.40
N MET A 78 -3.99 6.19 9.08
CA MET A 78 -3.44 7.36 8.42
C MET A 78 -2.24 7.02 7.53
N GLN A 79 -1.33 6.18 8.02
CA GLN A 79 -0.13 5.77 7.28
C GLN A 79 -0.49 4.91 6.05
N VAL A 80 -1.38 3.92 6.19
CA VAL A 80 -1.85 3.10 5.06
C VAL A 80 -2.63 3.94 4.05
N LYS A 81 -3.46 4.90 4.51
CA LYS A 81 -4.17 5.84 3.63
C LYS A 81 -3.17 6.67 2.81
N ALA A 82 -2.19 7.30 3.47
CA ALA A 82 -1.19 8.11 2.78
C ALA A 82 -0.38 7.28 1.76
N LEU A 83 -0.02 6.04 2.11
CA LEU A 83 0.65 5.10 1.20
C LEU A 83 -0.21 4.79 -0.03
N ASN A 84 -1.47 4.41 0.19
CA ASN A 84 -2.42 4.07 -0.88
C ASN A 84 -2.72 5.29 -1.77
N ASP A 85 -2.90 6.48 -1.20
CA ASP A 85 -3.13 7.71 -1.96
C ASP A 85 -1.93 8.01 -2.86
N ALA A 86 -0.70 7.86 -2.34
CA ALA A 86 0.52 8.07 -3.11
C ALA A 86 0.70 7.04 -4.23
N LEU A 87 0.44 5.76 -3.93
CA LEU A 87 0.44 4.69 -4.92
C LEU A 87 -0.56 4.96 -6.04
N ARG A 88 -1.79 5.37 -5.68
CA ARG A 88 -2.83 5.72 -6.66
C ARG A 88 -2.33 6.84 -7.58
N GLN A 89 -1.83 7.94 -7.01
CA GLN A 89 -1.31 9.07 -7.79
C GLN A 89 -0.19 8.67 -8.76
N ALA A 90 0.69 7.75 -8.34
CA ALA A 90 1.78 7.26 -9.18
C ALA A 90 1.32 6.30 -10.29
N LEU A 91 0.25 5.54 -10.08
CA LEU A 91 -0.30 4.62 -11.08
C LEU A 91 -1.18 5.32 -12.13
N VAL A 92 -1.75 6.50 -11.84
CA VAL A 92 -2.65 7.17 -12.81
C VAL A 92 -1.95 7.53 -14.13
N PRO A 93 -0.70 8.07 -14.15
CA PRO A 93 0.01 8.32 -15.41
C PRO A 93 0.17 7.06 -16.27
N ILE A 94 0.43 5.92 -15.64
CA ILE A 94 0.55 4.62 -16.32
C ILE A 94 -0.80 4.25 -16.95
N ALA A 95 -1.87 4.28 -16.16
CA ALA A 95 -3.22 3.93 -16.60
C ALA A 95 -3.77 4.83 -17.72
N GLU A 96 -3.36 6.10 -17.78
CA GLU A 96 -3.72 7.00 -18.88
C GLU A 96 -2.87 6.79 -20.14
N LEU A 97 -1.58 6.51 -19.99
CA LEU A 97 -0.68 6.28 -21.12
C LEU A 97 -1.08 5.03 -21.90
N VAL A 98 -1.48 3.95 -21.23
CA VAL A 98 -1.92 2.71 -21.91
C VAL A 98 -3.26 2.80 -22.63
N LYS A 99 -4.03 3.87 -22.41
CA LYS A 99 -5.24 4.14 -23.22
C LYS A 99 -4.91 4.70 -24.61
N ARG A 100 -3.65 5.09 -24.84
CA ARG A 100 -3.15 5.59 -26.11
C ARG A 100 -2.52 4.45 -26.90
N SER A 101 -2.46 4.61 -28.22
CA SER A 101 -1.77 3.64 -29.08
C SER A 101 -0.28 3.55 -28.73
N ALA A 102 0.20 2.32 -28.54
CA ALA A 102 1.61 2.05 -28.37
C ALA A 102 2.39 2.17 -29.70
N ASN A 103 3.63 2.65 -29.60
CA ASN A 103 4.63 2.56 -30.65
C ASN A 103 5.54 1.36 -30.37
N ALA A 104 5.53 0.36 -31.26
CA ALA A 104 6.46 -0.76 -31.17
C ALA A 104 7.89 -0.34 -31.49
N GLN A 105 8.84 -0.86 -30.73
CA GLN A 105 10.27 -0.64 -30.86
C GLN A 105 11.02 -2.00 -30.89
N PRO A 106 12.26 -2.03 -31.40
CA PRO A 106 13.08 -3.25 -31.37
C PRO A 106 13.21 -3.83 -29.95
N GLY A 107 13.29 -5.16 -29.86
CA GLY A 107 13.48 -5.87 -28.58
C GLY A 107 12.20 -6.10 -27.76
N ASP A 108 11.05 -6.23 -28.43
CA ASP A 108 9.73 -6.46 -27.84
C ASP A 108 9.33 -5.36 -26.83
N VAL A 109 9.65 -4.11 -27.19
CA VAL A 109 9.33 -2.93 -26.39
C VAL A 109 8.17 -2.16 -27.00
N LEU A 110 7.18 -1.85 -26.18
CA LEU A 110 6.05 -0.99 -26.50
C LEU A 110 6.20 0.33 -25.75
N VAL A 111 6.14 1.44 -26.48
CA VAL A 111 6.28 2.78 -25.93
C VAL A 111 4.96 3.54 -26.06
N TYR A 112 4.44 3.99 -24.92
CA TYR A 112 3.23 4.79 -24.81
C TYR A 112 3.59 6.24 -24.52
N GLY A 113 2.96 7.16 -25.25
CA GLY A 113 3.27 8.59 -25.19
C GLY A 113 4.39 8.99 -26.15
N PRO A 114 5.00 10.18 -25.97
CA PRO A 114 4.88 11.06 -24.80
C PRO A 114 3.50 11.69 -24.61
N ALA A 115 3.14 12.02 -23.37
CA ALA A 115 1.91 12.73 -23.04
C ALA A 115 2.10 13.71 -21.88
N ASP A 116 1.57 14.92 -22.03
CA ASP A 116 1.56 15.92 -20.98
C ASP A 116 0.52 15.59 -19.91
N ARG A 117 0.92 15.74 -18.65
CA ARG A 117 0.03 15.59 -17.49
C ARG A 117 0.49 16.50 -16.36
N ALA A 118 -0.43 17.33 -15.88
CA ALA A 118 -0.20 18.26 -14.77
C ALA A 118 1.08 19.08 -14.97
N ASN A 119 2.19 18.68 -14.33
CA ASN A 119 3.45 19.41 -14.28
C ASN A 119 4.63 18.74 -15.03
N ALA A 120 4.40 17.65 -15.76
CA ALA A 120 5.44 16.97 -16.54
C ALA A 120 4.91 16.31 -17.82
N THR A 121 5.82 15.96 -18.72
CA THR A 121 5.56 15.11 -19.89
C THR A 121 6.05 13.70 -19.58
N PHE A 122 5.17 12.70 -19.69
CA PHE A 122 5.44 11.31 -19.33
C PHE A 122 5.55 10.40 -20.55
N LYS A 123 6.38 9.36 -20.43
CA LYS A 123 6.54 8.27 -21.40
C LYS A 123 6.65 6.95 -20.65
N LEU A 124 5.85 5.96 -21.06
CA LEU A 124 5.87 4.62 -20.49
C LEU A 124 6.47 3.67 -21.52
N SER A 125 7.42 2.84 -21.11
CA SER A 125 7.96 1.77 -21.94
C SER A 125 7.71 0.43 -21.25
N VAL A 126 7.18 -0.54 -21.98
CA VAL A 126 6.91 -1.89 -21.50
C VAL A 126 7.66 -2.87 -22.39
N ARG A 127 8.53 -3.69 -21.79
CA ARG A 127 9.28 -4.75 -22.47
C ARG A 127 8.63 -6.09 -22.14
N LYS A 128 8.27 -6.84 -23.18
CA LYS A 128 7.87 -8.24 -23.04
C LYS A 128 9.13 -9.12 -22.97
N GLY A 129 9.27 -9.84 -21.88
CA GLY A 129 10.31 -10.83 -21.66
C GLY A 129 9.80 -12.27 -21.90
N VAL A 130 10.64 -13.24 -21.55
CA VAL A 130 10.31 -14.67 -21.64
C VAL A 130 9.44 -15.13 -20.47
N GLY A 131 8.57 -16.11 -20.71
CA GLY A 131 7.80 -16.76 -19.65
C GLY A 131 6.82 -15.85 -18.91
N GLN A 132 6.09 -15.01 -19.67
CA GLN A 132 5.11 -14.04 -19.16
C GLN A 132 5.70 -13.02 -18.17
N ARG A 133 6.99 -12.71 -18.31
CA ARG A 133 7.66 -11.66 -17.56
C ARG A 133 7.60 -10.38 -18.36
N TYR A 134 7.21 -9.30 -17.71
CA TYR A 134 7.13 -7.97 -18.29
C TYR A 134 7.91 -7.02 -17.39
N GLN A 135 8.69 -6.14 -17.98
CA GLN A 135 9.36 -5.05 -17.29
C GLN A 135 8.82 -3.75 -17.84
N TRP A 136 8.68 -2.74 -17.00
CA TRP A 136 8.20 -1.45 -17.43
C TRP A 136 8.95 -0.34 -16.73
N LYS A 137 9.04 0.80 -17.41
CA LYS A 137 9.57 2.04 -16.85
C LYS A 137 8.68 3.21 -17.24
N LEU A 138 8.45 4.08 -16.28
CA LEU A 138 7.85 5.39 -16.46
C LEU A 138 8.93 6.44 -16.36
N GLU A 139 9.08 7.22 -17.41
CA GLU A 139 10.01 8.34 -17.48
C GLU A 139 9.22 9.65 -17.58
N ALA A 140 9.74 10.71 -16.99
CA ALA A 140 9.15 12.03 -17.07
C ALA A 140 10.21 13.09 -17.41
N ARG A 141 9.81 14.14 -18.13
CA ARG A 141 10.63 15.32 -18.41
C ARG A 141 9.85 16.60 -18.10
N PRO A 142 10.50 17.77 -18.00
CA PRO A 142 9.81 19.03 -17.77
C PRO A 142 8.72 19.29 -18.81
N LEU A 143 7.58 19.81 -18.36
CA LEU A 143 6.43 20.09 -19.22
C LEU A 143 6.83 21.01 -20.39
N GLY A 144 6.42 20.64 -21.61
CA GLY A 144 6.72 21.40 -22.82
C GLY A 144 8.17 21.27 -23.32
N SER A 145 9.04 20.53 -22.60
CA SER A 145 10.35 20.18 -23.12
C SER A 145 10.21 19.25 -24.34
N THR A 146 11.03 19.49 -25.35
CA THR A 146 11.20 18.60 -26.52
C THR A 146 12.51 17.83 -26.48
N ASP A 147 13.35 18.06 -25.46
CA ASP A 147 14.61 17.38 -25.28
C ASP A 147 14.38 15.96 -24.74
N ASP A 148 14.79 14.96 -25.52
CA ASP A 148 14.67 13.55 -25.14
C ASP A 148 15.74 13.12 -24.12
N THR A 149 16.79 13.90 -23.92
CA THR A 149 17.78 13.66 -22.87
C THR A 149 17.31 14.15 -21.50
N ALA A 150 16.23 14.94 -21.45
CA ALA A 150 15.66 15.48 -20.21
C ALA A 150 14.77 14.48 -19.45
N TYR A 151 14.56 13.27 -19.98
CA TYR A 151 13.78 12.24 -19.30
C TYR A 151 14.53 11.70 -18.08
N LYS A 152 13.85 11.67 -16.94
CA LYS A 152 14.27 10.98 -15.72
C LYS A 152 13.36 9.80 -15.45
N LEU A 153 13.94 8.72 -14.96
CA LEU A 153 13.21 7.53 -14.51
C LEU A 153 12.43 7.85 -13.22
N VAL A 154 11.10 7.92 -13.29
CA VAL A 154 10.26 8.25 -12.14
C VAL A 154 9.63 7.02 -11.50
N ALA A 155 9.38 5.97 -12.27
CA ALA A 155 8.97 4.68 -11.74
C ALA A 155 9.44 3.53 -12.63
N ALA A 156 9.58 2.35 -12.06
CA ALA A 156 9.88 1.12 -12.77
C ALA A 156 9.27 -0.07 -12.06
N GLY A 157 9.13 -1.18 -12.76
CA GLY A 157 8.67 -2.41 -12.14
C GLY A 157 8.75 -3.59 -13.08
N ALA A 158 8.41 -4.75 -12.53
CA ALA A 158 8.31 -5.98 -13.27
C ALA A 158 7.10 -6.79 -12.81
N LEU A 159 6.48 -7.54 -13.71
CA LEU A 159 5.42 -8.49 -13.42
C LEU A 159 5.67 -9.79 -14.16
N LYS A 160 5.77 -10.89 -13.42
CA LYS A 160 5.54 -12.23 -13.95
C LYS A 160 4.08 -12.57 -13.78
N ARG A 161 3.31 -12.56 -14.87
CA ARG A 161 1.88 -12.87 -14.85
C ARG A 161 1.63 -14.33 -14.47
N ASN A 162 0.46 -14.60 -13.89
CA ASN A 162 -0.02 -15.94 -13.55
C ASN A 162 -1.27 -16.36 -14.36
N GLY A 163 -1.60 -15.64 -15.42
CA GLY A 163 -2.76 -15.88 -16.29
C GLY A 163 -3.82 -14.79 -16.21
N ASP A 164 -4.04 -14.20 -15.03
CA ASP A 164 -5.00 -13.11 -14.85
C ASP A 164 -4.38 -11.74 -15.20
N ALA A 165 -5.22 -10.78 -15.60
CA ALA A 165 -4.79 -9.40 -15.87
C ALA A 165 -4.33 -8.72 -14.56
N HIS A 166 -3.19 -8.03 -14.60
CA HIS A 166 -2.58 -7.31 -13.47
C HIS A 166 -2.21 -8.19 -12.27
N ARG A 167 -2.28 -9.53 -12.39
CA ARG A 167 -1.98 -10.48 -11.31
C ARG A 167 -0.75 -11.31 -11.65
N GLY A 168 -0.11 -11.78 -10.58
CA GLY A 168 1.17 -12.49 -10.65
C GLY A 168 2.10 -12.06 -9.53
N ARG A 169 3.41 -12.17 -9.78
CA ARG A 169 4.48 -11.77 -8.85
C ARG A 169 5.31 -10.67 -9.47
N GLY A 170 5.62 -9.64 -8.71
CA GLY A 170 6.28 -8.48 -9.28
C GLY A 170 6.81 -7.50 -8.27
N THR A 171 7.43 -6.46 -8.82
CA THR A 171 7.99 -5.33 -8.10
C THR A 171 7.54 -4.03 -8.73
N LEU A 172 7.53 -2.98 -7.91
CA LEU A 172 7.30 -1.60 -8.35
C LEU A 172 8.17 -0.68 -7.50
N ALA A 173 8.78 0.31 -8.11
CA ALA A 173 9.60 1.31 -7.46
C ALA A 173 9.29 2.68 -8.04
N ILE A 174 9.11 3.68 -7.19
CA ILE A 174 8.76 5.06 -7.55
C ILE A 174 9.75 6.01 -6.86
N SER A 175 10.29 6.96 -7.61
CA SER A 175 11.11 8.05 -7.11
C SER A 175 10.37 9.38 -7.27
N LEU A 176 9.87 9.89 -6.15
CA LEU A 176 9.29 11.22 -6.07
C LEU A 176 10.37 12.31 -6.21
N ASP A 177 11.61 12.01 -5.81
CA ASP A 177 12.76 12.90 -6.04
C ASP A 177 13.04 13.12 -7.53
N ASN A 178 13.03 12.05 -8.33
CA ASN A 178 13.23 12.17 -9.78
C ASN A 178 12.08 12.92 -10.45
N LEU A 179 10.84 12.70 -9.98
CA LEU A 179 9.68 13.46 -10.45
C LEU A 179 9.79 14.95 -10.09
N LYS A 180 10.13 15.28 -8.84
CA LYS A 180 10.33 16.66 -8.39
C LYS A 180 11.45 17.35 -9.17
N ALA A 181 12.49 16.61 -9.56
CA ALA A 181 13.61 17.17 -10.32
C ALA A 181 13.26 17.56 -11.77
N VAL A 182 12.17 17.03 -12.34
CA VAL A 182 11.65 17.47 -13.66
C VAL A 182 10.40 18.33 -13.53
N ALA A 183 9.73 18.27 -12.38
CA ALA A 183 8.53 19.02 -12.08
C ALA A 183 8.64 19.67 -10.68
N PRO A 184 9.34 20.81 -10.56
CA PRO A 184 9.70 21.39 -9.25
C PRO A 184 8.52 21.78 -8.36
N SER A 185 7.32 21.96 -8.93
CA SER A 185 6.08 22.20 -8.18
C SER A 185 5.50 20.95 -7.51
N PHE A 186 6.05 19.76 -7.79
CA PHE A 186 5.62 18.53 -7.14
C PHE A 186 5.98 18.54 -5.66
N ALA A 187 4.97 18.34 -4.80
CA ALA A 187 5.11 18.50 -3.35
C ALA A 187 5.80 17.29 -2.67
N GLY A 188 5.77 16.12 -3.29
CA GLY A 188 6.31 14.89 -2.70
C GLY A 188 7.83 14.78 -2.78
N GLN A 189 8.39 13.84 -2.02
CA GLN A 189 9.82 13.52 -2.00
C GLN A 189 10.06 12.06 -1.59
N GLY A 190 11.29 11.58 -1.82
CA GLY A 190 11.75 10.25 -1.45
C GLY A 190 11.38 9.16 -2.45
N LYS A 191 11.40 7.92 -1.96
CA LYS A 191 11.16 6.72 -2.77
C LYS A 191 10.22 5.73 -2.08
N MET A 192 9.37 5.10 -2.87
CA MET A 192 8.54 3.97 -2.47
C MET A 192 8.89 2.78 -3.34
N MET A 193 9.32 1.69 -2.72
CA MET A 193 9.62 0.43 -3.38
C MET A 193 8.71 -0.64 -2.82
N MET A 194 8.28 -1.57 -3.65
CA MET A 194 7.44 -2.67 -3.22
C MET A 194 7.67 -3.93 -4.02
N SER A 195 7.30 -5.03 -3.39
CA SER A 195 7.15 -6.35 -3.98
C SER A 195 5.76 -6.87 -3.67
N PHE A 196 5.16 -7.57 -4.63
CA PHE A 196 3.83 -8.11 -4.48
C PHE A 196 3.73 -9.52 -5.07
N ALA A 197 2.87 -10.34 -4.47
CA ALA A 197 2.52 -11.65 -4.99
C ALA A 197 1.02 -11.88 -4.86
N HIS A 198 0.40 -12.25 -5.96
CA HIS A 198 -0.99 -12.67 -6.02
C HIS A 198 -1.07 -14.18 -6.00
N PHE A 199 -1.99 -14.66 -5.18
CA PHE A 199 -2.34 -16.07 -5.06
C PHE A 199 -3.77 -16.21 -5.59
N GLY A 200 -4.01 -17.28 -6.35
CA GLY A 200 -5.30 -17.53 -6.98
C GLY A 200 -6.45 -17.33 -6.00
N GLN A 201 -7.61 -16.91 -6.51
CA GLN A 201 -8.71 -16.46 -5.67
C GLN A 201 -8.29 -15.24 -4.82
N GLY A 202 -8.02 -14.08 -5.44
CA GLY A 202 -8.02 -12.75 -4.81
C GLY A 202 -7.09 -12.51 -3.60
N SER A 203 -6.23 -13.47 -3.25
CA SER A 203 -5.35 -13.38 -2.10
C SER A 203 -4.05 -12.70 -2.52
N LYS A 204 -3.49 -11.84 -1.66
CA LYS A 204 -2.28 -11.09 -1.99
C LYS A 204 -1.36 -10.92 -0.79
N SER A 205 -0.07 -10.82 -1.08
CA SER A 205 1.00 -10.50 -0.15
C SER A 205 1.77 -9.30 -0.69
N LEU A 206 2.02 -8.31 0.18
CA LEU A 206 2.64 -7.05 -0.16
C LEU A 206 3.74 -6.73 0.85
N ALA A 207 4.86 -6.20 0.35
CA ALA A 207 5.90 -5.63 1.18
C ALA A 207 6.38 -4.33 0.53
N TYR A 208 6.32 -3.23 1.27
CA TYR A 208 6.79 -1.92 0.84
C TYR A 208 7.98 -1.52 1.70
N ARG A 209 8.92 -0.85 1.06
CA ARG A 209 10.01 -0.11 1.67
C ARG A 209 9.88 1.34 1.26
N LEU A 210 9.89 2.23 2.26
CA LEU A 210 9.89 3.66 2.10
C LEU A 210 11.25 4.22 2.47
N SER A 211 11.77 5.13 1.66
CA SER A 211 13.02 5.84 1.92
C SER A 211 12.77 7.34 1.84
N ASN A 212 12.77 8.02 3.00
CA ASN A 212 12.49 9.45 3.13
C ASN A 212 11.23 9.90 2.35
N PHE A 213 10.20 9.06 2.37
CA PHE A 213 9.03 9.18 1.50
C PHE A 213 7.94 10.07 2.10
N THR A 214 7.41 10.99 1.31
CA THR A 214 6.10 11.62 1.56
C THR A 214 5.48 12.05 0.23
N PRO A 215 4.18 11.83 -0.01
CA PRO A 215 3.51 12.34 -1.20
C PRO A 215 3.35 13.87 -1.21
N ASP A 216 3.39 14.50 -0.03
CA ASP A 216 3.25 15.95 0.12
C ASP A 216 3.97 16.40 1.40
N THR A 217 5.09 17.11 1.24
CA THR A 217 5.87 17.64 2.36
C THR A 217 5.14 18.66 3.23
N SER A 218 4.07 19.27 2.73
CA SER A 218 3.26 20.24 3.48
C SER A 218 2.22 19.57 4.39
N ALA A 219 1.73 18.39 3.99
CA ALA A 219 0.72 17.63 4.73
C ALA A 219 1.34 16.59 5.66
N HIS A 220 2.45 15.96 5.26
CA HIS A 220 3.02 14.82 5.98
C HIS A 220 4.55 14.89 6.06
N PRO A 221 5.14 14.64 7.26
CA PRO A 221 6.58 14.47 7.37
C PRO A 221 7.03 13.22 6.59
N ALA A 222 8.24 13.27 6.06
CA ALA A 222 8.83 12.14 5.34
C ALA A 222 9.12 10.96 6.27
N VAL A 223 8.87 9.75 5.78
CA VAL A 223 9.01 8.50 6.55
C VAL A 223 10.01 7.57 5.86
N THR A 224 10.87 6.96 6.66
CA THR A 224 11.66 5.79 6.27
C THR A 224 11.14 4.62 7.07
N GLY A 225 10.71 3.56 6.37
CA GLY A 225 9.99 2.49 7.02
C GLY A 225 9.59 1.36 6.09
N ALA A 226 8.87 0.40 6.63
CA ALA A 226 8.34 -0.75 5.93
C ALA A 226 6.86 -0.94 6.26
N PHE A 227 6.13 -1.38 5.25
CA PHE A 227 4.74 -1.76 5.36
C PHE A 227 4.64 -3.17 4.81
N VAL A 228 4.19 -4.13 5.61
CA VAL A 228 4.07 -5.51 5.17
C VAL A 228 2.66 -5.96 5.44
N GLY A 229 2.02 -6.66 4.51
CA GLY A 229 0.70 -7.19 4.77
C GLY A 229 0.25 -8.23 3.78
N HIS A 230 -0.86 -8.88 4.12
CA HIS A 230 -1.55 -9.81 3.23
C HIS A 230 -3.05 -9.75 3.42
N LYS A 231 -3.79 -10.15 2.39
CA LYS A 231 -5.22 -10.42 2.40
C LYS A 231 -5.46 -11.84 1.93
N LEU A 232 -6.22 -12.61 2.69
CA LEU A 232 -6.69 -13.94 2.29
C LEU A 232 -8.11 -13.80 1.73
N GLN A 233 -8.38 -14.15 0.48
CA GLN A 233 -9.75 -14.03 -0.06
C GLN A 233 -10.73 -14.97 0.65
N ALA A 234 -10.31 -16.20 0.96
CA ALA A 234 -11.20 -17.22 1.54
C ALA A 234 -11.85 -16.75 2.86
N THR A 235 -11.15 -15.93 3.64
CA THR A 235 -11.61 -15.43 4.94
C THR A 235 -11.77 -13.91 5.00
N GLY A 236 -11.26 -13.19 4.00
CA GLY A 236 -11.13 -11.74 4.02
C GLY A 236 -10.13 -11.20 5.06
N VAL A 237 -9.44 -12.09 5.80
CA VAL A 237 -8.55 -11.68 6.89
C VAL A 237 -7.37 -10.90 6.32
N THR A 238 -7.14 -9.73 6.91
CA THR A 238 -5.99 -8.89 6.60
C THR A 238 -5.08 -8.77 7.81
N ARG A 239 -3.78 -8.91 7.58
CA ARG A 239 -2.76 -8.52 8.55
C ARG A 239 -1.84 -7.50 7.93
N VAL A 240 -1.52 -6.45 8.69
CA VAL A 240 -0.62 -5.40 8.25
C VAL A 240 0.31 -5.01 9.39
N ARG A 241 1.60 -4.91 9.11
CA ARG A 241 2.58 -4.28 9.97
C ARG A 241 3.07 -2.98 9.35
N VAL A 242 3.05 -1.92 10.14
CA VAL A 242 3.36 -0.55 9.69
C VAL A 242 4.31 0.11 10.67
N LEU A 243 5.37 0.73 10.18
CA LEU A 243 6.15 1.70 10.95
C LEU A 243 5.87 3.12 10.44
N GLY A 244 5.50 4.02 11.35
CA GLY A 244 5.40 5.44 10.99
C GLY A 244 5.34 6.39 12.19
N PRO A 245 5.49 7.70 11.95
CA PRO A 245 5.34 8.70 12.98
C PRO A 245 3.85 8.89 13.33
N TYR A 246 3.53 8.89 14.61
CA TYR A 246 2.17 9.16 15.12
C TYR A 246 2.27 9.80 16.50
N ASN A 247 1.36 10.75 16.80
CA ASN A 247 1.27 11.35 18.12
C ASN A 247 0.30 10.53 18.97
N LEU A 248 0.81 9.78 19.94
CA LEU A 248 -0.05 8.97 20.81
C LEU A 248 -0.91 9.87 21.70
N PRO A 249 -2.22 9.62 21.85
CA PRO A 249 -3.03 10.43 22.75
C PRO A 249 -2.55 10.35 24.21
N GLY A 250 -2.49 11.51 24.86
CA GLY A 250 -2.02 11.64 26.25
C GLY A 250 -0.51 11.88 26.39
N THR A 251 0.22 12.11 25.30
CA THR A 251 1.60 12.62 25.31
C THR A 251 1.64 14.12 25.66
N ALA A 252 2.83 14.60 26.05
CA ALA A 252 2.98 15.94 26.63
C ALA A 252 2.88 17.07 25.60
N THR A 253 3.25 16.79 24.34
CA THR A 253 3.34 17.78 23.26
C THR A 253 2.77 17.22 21.95
N SER A 254 3.03 17.92 20.84
CA SER A 254 2.69 17.45 19.49
C SER A 254 3.84 16.68 18.80
N ALA A 255 4.92 16.40 19.54
CA ALA A 255 6.02 15.60 19.03
C ALA A 255 5.51 14.19 18.68
N LYS A 256 5.81 13.71 17.47
CA LYS A 256 5.37 12.40 17.02
C LYS A 256 6.34 11.32 17.52
N GLU A 257 5.79 10.29 18.14
CA GLU A 257 6.50 9.03 18.40
C GLU A 257 6.71 8.26 17.10
N THR A 258 7.74 7.44 17.06
CA THR A 258 7.83 6.35 16.09
C THR A 258 6.98 5.20 16.59
N VAL A 259 5.99 4.79 15.82
CA VAL A 259 5.04 3.73 16.19
C VAL A 259 5.11 2.59 15.18
N LEU A 260 5.47 1.41 15.67
CA LEU A 260 5.32 0.15 14.98
C LEU A 260 3.96 -0.44 15.37
N SER A 261 3.10 -0.70 14.39
CA SER A 261 1.76 -1.25 14.57
C SER A 261 1.63 -2.58 13.86
N SER A 262 1.04 -3.58 14.51
CA SER A 262 0.60 -4.85 13.92
C SER A 262 -0.91 -4.93 14.00
N VAL A 263 -1.57 -4.79 12.85
CA VAL A 263 -3.02 -4.76 12.69
C VAL A 263 -3.50 -6.11 12.17
N ARG A 264 -4.56 -6.63 12.78
CA ARG A 264 -5.29 -7.83 12.36
C ARG A 264 -6.76 -7.46 12.20
N HIS A 265 -7.27 -7.54 10.97
CA HIS A 265 -8.65 -7.21 10.64
C HIS A 265 -9.39 -8.43 10.09
N ILE A 266 -10.60 -8.65 10.59
CA ILE A 266 -11.51 -9.70 10.17
C ILE A 266 -12.81 -9.03 9.71
N PRO A 267 -13.09 -9.04 8.39
CA PRO A 267 -14.28 -8.39 7.85
C PRO A 267 -15.57 -8.84 8.54
N GLY A 268 -16.46 -7.89 8.83
CA GLY A 268 -17.73 -8.14 9.51
C GLY A 268 -17.63 -8.52 10.99
N THR A 269 -16.41 -8.60 11.55
CA THR A 269 -16.18 -8.97 12.97
C THR A 269 -15.50 -7.84 13.74
N GLY A 270 -14.52 -7.18 13.14
CA GLY A 270 -13.69 -6.16 13.77
C GLY A 270 -12.21 -6.51 13.70
N GLY A 271 -11.42 -6.14 14.71
CA GLY A 271 -10.00 -6.39 14.67
C GLY A 271 -9.24 -6.09 15.95
N ARG A 272 -7.93 -6.24 15.85
CA ARG A 272 -6.95 -5.95 16.90
C ARG A 272 -5.76 -5.22 16.32
N VAL A 273 -5.23 -4.27 17.07
CA VAL A 273 -3.95 -3.62 16.81
C VAL A 273 -3.07 -3.79 18.04
N ASP A 274 -1.82 -4.15 17.81
CA ASP A 274 -0.76 -4.14 18.82
C ASP A 274 0.28 -3.11 18.41
N ILE A 275 0.77 -2.31 19.35
CA ILE A 275 1.72 -1.23 19.07
C ILE A 275 2.96 -1.31 19.94
N LEU A 276 4.08 -0.85 19.38
CA LEU A 276 5.31 -0.50 20.08
C LEU A 276 5.68 0.93 19.65
N ALA A 277 5.82 1.84 20.61
CA ALA A 277 6.12 3.24 20.36
C ALA A 277 7.35 3.72 21.14
N TRP A 278 8.15 4.58 20.50
CA TRP A 278 9.37 5.17 21.09
C TRP A 278 9.71 6.53 20.46
N GLY A 279 10.59 7.30 21.11
CA GLY A 279 10.96 8.65 20.65
C GLY A 279 9.84 9.68 20.87
N GLY A 280 9.93 10.85 20.26
CA GLY A 280 8.96 11.93 20.47
C GLY A 280 8.94 12.38 21.94
N ASP A 281 7.76 12.33 22.57
CA ASP A 281 7.60 12.64 24.00
C ASP A 281 7.95 11.45 24.93
N ILE A 282 8.24 10.28 24.36
CA ILE A 282 8.67 9.11 25.13
C ILE A 282 10.14 9.28 25.53
N ALA A 283 10.40 9.26 26.84
CA ALA A 283 11.74 9.41 27.39
C ALA A 283 12.71 8.37 26.80
N ALA A 284 13.98 8.76 26.63
CA ALA A 284 15.02 7.86 26.16
C ALA A 284 15.09 6.58 27.02
N ASN A 285 15.34 5.43 26.38
CA ASN A 285 15.32 4.10 27.00
C ASN A 285 13.97 3.69 27.59
N THR A 286 12.88 4.31 27.17
CA THR A 286 11.53 3.85 27.46
C THR A 286 10.75 3.64 26.17
N ALA A 287 9.73 2.79 26.25
CA ALA A 287 8.81 2.52 25.16
C ALA A 287 7.39 2.35 25.70
N TYR A 288 6.41 2.63 24.86
CA TYR A 288 5.03 2.24 25.13
C TYR A 288 4.68 0.98 24.33
N VAL A 289 4.05 0.02 24.99
CA VAL A 289 3.49 -1.18 24.36
C VAL A 289 2.00 -1.20 24.62
N GLY A 290 1.19 -1.36 23.58
CA GLY A 290 -0.25 -1.28 23.72
C GLY A 290 -0.99 -2.26 22.83
N THR A 291 -2.24 -2.50 23.19
CA THR A 291 -3.18 -3.27 22.38
C THR A 291 -4.53 -2.57 22.39
N ALA A 292 -5.23 -2.57 21.27
CA ALA A 292 -6.64 -2.23 21.20
C ALA A 292 -7.40 -3.21 20.30
N CYS A 293 -8.65 -3.53 20.65
CA CYS A 293 -9.59 -4.31 19.85
C CYS A 293 -10.86 -3.50 19.57
N TRP A 294 -11.40 -3.65 18.37
CA TRP A 294 -12.65 -3.04 17.96
C TRP A 294 -13.59 -4.08 17.35
N ASN A 295 -14.89 -3.80 17.38
CA ASN A 295 -15.91 -4.64 16.75
C ASN A 295 -16.18 -4.23 15.29
N ALA A 296 -17.15 -4.89 14.65
CA ALA A 296 -17.57 -4.60 13.27
C ALA A 296 -18.12 -3.18 13.06
N GLN A 297 -18.56 -2.50 14.11
CA GLN A 297 -19.01 -1.10 14.10
C GLN A 297 -17.87 -0.14 14.51
N GLU A 298 -16.63 -0.63 14.49
CA GLU A 298 -15.42 0.10 14.90
C GLU A 298 -15.39 0.58 16.35
N LYS A 299 -16.34 0.16 17.19
CA LYS A 299 -16.36 0.50 18.60
C LYS A 299 -15.22 -0.21 19.32
N GLU A 300 -14.39 0.56 20.02
CA GLU A 300 -13.34 0.04 20.90
C GLU A 300 -13.96 -0.79 22.04
N LEU A 301 -13.55 -2.05 22.13
CA LEU A 301 -14.01 -3.01 23.15
C LEU A 301 -12.95 -3.29 24.21
N PHE A 302 -11.68 -3.31 23.79
CA PHE A 302 -10.53 -3.51 24.67
C PHE A 302 -9.44 -2.52 24.30
N ARG A 303 -8.80 -1.92 25.30
CA ARG A 303 -7.58 -1.14 25.14
C ARG A 303 -6.73 -1.25 26.40
N VAL A 304 -5.42 -1.23 26.25
CA VAL A 304 -4.48 -1.02 27.35
C VAL A 304 -3.15 -0.51 26.81
N LEU A 305 -2.48 0.38 27.56
CA LEU A 305 -1.14 0.86 27.26
C LEU A 305 -0.22 0.61 28.45
N PHE A 306 0.99 0.13 28.18
CA PHE A 306 2.02 -0.14 29.18
C PHE A 306 3.26 0.70 28.89
N ARG A 307 3.84 1.29 29.94
CA ARG A 307 5.15 1.94 29.93
C ARG A 307 6.23 0.95 30.30
N CYS A 308 7.17 0.74 29.40
CA CYS A 308 8.24 -0.24 29.52
C CYS A 308 9.60 0.45 29.54
N SER A 309 10.50 0.02 30.43
CA SER A 309 11.94 0.29 30.32
C SER A 309 12.64 -0.75 29.41
N ASP A 310 12.04 -1.93 29.28
CA ASP A 310 12.40 -2.97 28.32
C ASP A 310 11.12 -3.47 27.63
N SER A 311 10.96 -3.14 26.35
CA SER A 311 9.76 -3.50 25.58
C SER A 311 9.63 -5.01 25.33
N SER A 312 10.67 -5.81 25.54
CA SER A 312 10.63 -7.26 25.32
C SER A 312 9.86 -8.02 26.40
N ARG A 313 9.51 -7.37 27.53
CA ARG A 313 8.82 -7.98 28.66
C ARG A 313 7.60 -7.16 29.12
N PRO A 314 6.48 -7.19 28.37
CA PRO A 314 5.27 -6.43 28.71
C PRO A 314 4.75 -6.68 30.13
N ALA A 315 4.87 -7.91 30.63
CA ALA A 315 4.46 -8.29 31.99
C ALA A 315 5.27 -7.59 33.10
N SER A 316 6.44 -7.02 32.76
CA SER A 316 7.27 -6.22 33.68
C SER A 316 7.04 -4.71 33.55
N CYS A 317 6.17 -4.30 32.63
CA CYS A 317 5.85 -2.90 32.37
C CYS A 317 4.76 -2.39 33.31
N THR A 318 4.73 -1.08 33.54
CA THR A 318 3.67 -0.45 34.34
C THR A 318 2.55 0.00 33.42
N GLU A 319 1.31 -0.35 33.74
CA GLU A 319 0.15 0.18 33.01
C GLU A 319 0.09 1.71 33.12
N VAL A 320 -0.23 2.37 32.01
CA VAL A 320 -0.50 3.81 32.00
C VAL A 320 -1.88 4.03 32.59
N GLU A 321 -1.96 4.86 33.64
CA GLU A 321 -3.21 5.14 34.35
C GLU A 321 -4.31 5.62 33.38
N GLY A 322 -5.51 5.06 33.52
CA GLY A 322 -6.66 5.39 32.66
C GLY A 322 -6.57 4.86 31.22
N SER A 323 -5.52 4.12 30.86
CA SER A 323 -5.41 3.55 29.51
C SER A 323 -6.29 2.33 29.26
N ARG A 324 -6.73 1.65 30.31
CA ARG A 324 -7.48 0.41 30.18
C ARG A 324 -8.97 0.62 29.92
N VAL A 325 -9.46 -0.06 28.89
CA VAL A 325 -10.88 -0.24 28.57
C VAL A 325 -11.12 -1.73 28.42
N GLY A 326 -12.13 -2.28 29.10
CA GLY A 326 -12.48 -3.70 28.99
C GLY A 326 -11.34 -4.67 29.32
N THR A 327 -11.41 -5.86 28.74
CA THR A 327 -10.49 -6.98 28.93
C THR A 327 -10.11 -7.61 27.59
N ALA A 328 -9.00 -8.35 27.55
CA ALA A 328 -8.60 -9.06 26.32
C ALA A 328 -9.63 -10.09 25.83
N GLN A 329 -10.58 -10.50 26.68
CA GLN A 329 -11.68 -11.40 26.28
C GLN A 329 -12.78 -10.69 25.49
N ASP A 330 -12.83 -9.36 25.56
CA ASP A 330 -13.79 -8.54 24.83
C ASP A 330 -13.40 -8.38 23.34
N CYS A 331 -12.23 -8.86 22.92
CA CYS A 331 -11.88 -8.92 21.50
C CYS A 331 -12.86 -9.88 20.77
N PRO A 332 -13.39 -9.48 19.59
CA PRO A 332 -14.59 -10.09 19.01
C PRO A 332 -14.38 -11.49 18.45
N ALA A 333 -13.14 -11.93 18.24
CA ALA A 333 -12.81 -13.27 17.74
C ALA A 333 -11.68 -13.89 18.58
N VAL A 334 -11.67 -15.22 18.70
CA VAL A 334 -10.74 -15.95 19.58
C VAL A 334 -9.29 -15.73 19.16
N GLU A 335 -9.02 -15.66 17.85
CA GLU A 335 -7.72 -15.37 17.25
C GLU A 335 -7.21 -13.94 17.48
N LEU A 336 -8.10 -13.03 17.91
CA LEU A 336 -7.76 -11.66 18.29
C LEU A 336 -7.51 -11.56 19.81
N ARG A 337 -7.92 -12.55 20.60
CA ARG A 337 -7.68 -12.59 22.05
C ARG A 337 -6.23 -12.97 22.36
N GLY A 338 -5.86 -12.82 23.62
CA GLY A 338 -4.54 -13.16 24.14
C GLY A 338 -3.79 -11.95 24.67
N ASP A 339 -2.64 -12.23 25.30
CA ASP A 339 -1.84 -11.22 25.98
C ASP A 339 -1.33 -10.14 25.02
N VAL A 340 -0.97 -8.99 25.59
CA VAL A 340 -0.32 -7.90 24.86
C VAL A 340 1.05 -8.37 24.39
N ALA A 341 1.22 -8.43 23.08
CA ALA A 341 2.46 -8.82 22.43
C ALA A 341 2.97 -7.63 21.60
N PRO A 342 4.11 -7.03 21.94
CA PRO A 342 4.67 -5.94 21.17
C PRO A 342 4.96 -6.44 19.75
N PRO A 343 4.63 -5.67 18.71
CA PRO A 343 5.09 -5.99 17.38
C PRO A 343 6.61 -6.04 17.35
N THR A 344 7.15 -6.98 16.58
CA THR A 344 8.59 -7.16 16.39
C THR A 344 8.99 -6.72 15.00
N GLY A 345 10.26 -6.38 14.82
CA GLY A 345 10.81 -5.92 13.55
C GLY A 345 11.53 -4.59 13.68
N ALA A 346 12.48 -4.36 12.77
CA ALA A 346 13.08 -3.05 12.55
C ALA A 346 12.21 -2.23 11.59
N GLY A 347 12.53 -0.94 11.45
CA GLY A 347 11.77 -0.07 10.57
C GLY A 347 11.77 -0.49 9.11
N ASP A 348 12.74 -1.28 8.66
CA ASP A 348 12.87 -1.81 7.31
C ASP A 348 12.56 -3.33 7.22
N ASP A 349 11.97 -3.91 8.27
CA ASP A 349 11.68 -5.35 8.32
C ASP A 349 10.54 -5.75 7.40
N LEU A 350 10.92 -6.39 6.29
CA LEU A 350 10.02 -6.94 5.27
C LEU A 350 9.56 -8.38 5.56
N SER A 351 9.82 -8.91 6.75
CA SER A 351 9.42 -10.27 7.11
C SER A 351 7.90 -10.46 6.98
N PRO A 352 7.41 -11.51 6.30
CA PRO A 352 5.99 -11.71 6.10
C PRO A 352 5.21 -11.85 7.41
N GLU A 353 4.02 -11.24 7.47
CA GLU A 353 3.08 -11.40 8.59
C GLU A 353 2.62 -12.87 8.74
N PRO A 354 2.35 -13.37 9.97
CA PRO A 354 1.94 -14.76 10.14
C PRO A 354 0.63 -15.10 9.41
N GLY A 355 0.57 -16.26 8.77
CA GLY A 355 -0.60 -16.65 7.95
C GLY A 355 -0.55 -16.12 6.51
N ASN A 356 0.54 -15.46 6.11
CA ASN A 356 0.78 -15.02 4.75
C ASN A 356 0.74 -16.23 3.77
N PRO A 357 0.00 -16.12 2.64
CA PRO A 357 -0.18 -17.23 1.68
C PRO A 357 1.10 -17.58 0.90
N GLY A 358 2.12 -16.73 0.98
CA GLY A 358 3.45 -16.91 0.42
C GLY A 358 4.18 -15.57 0.29
N ALA A 359 5.48 -15.57 0.53
CA ALA A 359 6.26 -14.35 0.43
C ALA A 359 6.26 -13.80 -1.01
N PRO A 360 6.15 -12.47 -1.20
CA PRO A 360 6.51 -11.84 -2.47
C PRO A 360 8.03 -11.98 -2.71
N ASP A 361 8.47 -11.56 -3.90
CA ASP A 361 9.91 -11.42 -4.16
C ASP A 361 10.51 -10.32 -3.26
N ASP A 362 11.84 -10.17 -3.26
CA ASP A 362 12.46 -9.10 -2.47
C ASP A 362 12.07 -7.72 -2.99
N ALA A 363 11.65 -6.82 -2.10
CA ALA A 363 11.39 -5.43 -2.48
C ALA A 363 12.70 -4.76 -2.93
N PRO A 364 12.68 -4.04 -4.06
CA PRO A 364 13.88 -3.39 -4.57
C PRO A 364 14.43 -2.35 -3.58
N THR A 365 15.73 -2.08 -3.68
CA THR A 365 16.42 -1.07 -2.85
C THR A 365 16.48 0.30 -3.53
N ASP A 366 16.27 0.36 -4.85
CA ASP A 366 16.24 1.60 -5.63
C ASP A 366 15.32 1.49 -6.86
N VAL A 367 15.09 2.61 -7.54
CA VAL A 367 14.41 2.71 -8.83
C VAL A 367 15.44 2.48 -9.93
N THR A 368 15.49 1.26 -10.45
CA THR A 368 16.37 0.89 -11.57
C THR A 368 15.54 0.57 -12.81
N ALA A 369 16.06 0.96 -13.99
CA ALA A 369 15.53 0.51 -15.26
C ALA A 369 16.38 -0.69 -15.71
N GLU A 370 16.10 -1.85 -15.15
CA GLU A 370 16.60 -3.09 -15.74
C GLU A 370 15.69 -3.47 -16.89
N PHE A 371 16.09 -3.11 -18.11
CA PHE A 371 15.55 -3.78 -19.29
C PHE A 371 16.23 -5.13 -19.45
#